data_AF-A0A7S1I717-F1
#
_entry.id   AF-A0A7S1I717-F1
#
_cell.length_a   1.000
_cell.length_b   1.000
_cell.length_c   1.000
_cell.angle_alpha   90.00
_cell.angle_beta   90.00
_cell.angle_gamma   90.00
#
_symmetry.space_group_name_H-M   'P 1'
#
loop_
_entity.id
_entity.type
_entity.pdbx_description
1 polymer ?
#
loop_
_entity_poly.entity_id
_entity_poly.type
_entity_poly.pdbx_seq_one_letter_code
_entity_poly.pdbx_strand_id
1 'polypeptide(L)'
;AWQAAGAEVHMLEEEAGLLGPVLAELGQRGILQVMVEGGAGIHAAFLKQGLVDRMRLYYGATVLGEGSLKWPAECSLAASIQQAVFWRLACVRQLGNDVCMEYERDPAGHSRPSAL
;
A
#
# COMPACT_ATOMS: atom_id res chain seq x y z
N ALA A 1 -18.36 -12.71 19.30
CA ALA A 1 -18.98 -13.01 18.00
C ALA A 1 -17.98 -13.63 17.03
N TRP A 2 -16.88 -12.96 16.69
CA TRP A 2 -15.89 -13.44 15.71
C TRP A 2 -15.21 -14.77 16.06
N GLN A 3 -14.67 -14.91 17.28
CA GLN A 3 -14.06 -16.16 17.72
C GLN A 3 -15.05 -17.34 17.73
N ALA A 4 -16.30 -17.08 18.10
CA ALA A 4 -17.37 -18.09 18.05
C ALA A 4 -17.71 -18.54 16.61
N ALA A 5 -17.37 -17.72 15.60
CA ALA A 5 -17.49 -18.05 14.19
C ALA A 5 -16.21 -18.73 13.62
N GLY A 6 -15.24 -19.10 14.47
CA GLY A 6 -13.99 -19.76 14.08
C GLY A 6 -12.88 -18.81 13.62
N ALA A 7 -13.07 -17.50 13.71
CA ALA A 7 -12.02 -16.55 13.41
C ALA A 7 -10.95 -16.55 14.52
N GLU A 8 -9.68 -16.57 14.12
CA GLU A 8 -8.60 -16.27 15.04
C GLU A 8 -8.56 -14.75 15.29
N VAL A 9 -8.57 -14.34 16.56
CA VAL A 9 -8.59 -12.93 16.96
C VAL A 9 -7.43 -12.66 17.88
N HIS A 10 -6.62 -11.67 17.52
CA HIS A 10 -5.48 -11.21 18.30
C HIS A 10 -5.73 -9.80 18.80
N MET A 11 -5.53 -9.62 20.11
CA MET A 11 -5.63 -8.33 20.76
C MET A 11 -4.24 -7.73 20.80
N LEU A 12 -4.07 -6.58 20.14
CA LEU A 12 -2.81 -5.85 20.11
C LEU A 12 -3.03 -4.52 20.83
N GLU A 13 -2.02 -4.11 21.61
CA GLU A 13 -2.01 -2.79 22.19
C GLU A 13 -1.66 -1.76 21.10
N GLU A 14 -2.38 -0.65 21.09
CA GLU A 14 -2.12 0.43 20.13
C GLU A 14 -0.94 1.28 20.62
N GLU A 15 0.28 0.89 20.23
CA GLU A 15 1.49 1.68 20.49
C GLU A 15 1.99 2.32 19.19
N ALA A 16 1.93 3.66 19.11
CA ALA A 16 2.37 4.47 17.95
C ALA A 16 1.74 4.12 16.57
N GLY A 17 0.70 3.27 16.56
CA GLY A 17 -0.06 2.87 15.39
C GLY A 17 -0.13 1.34 15.23
N LEU A 18 -1.29 0.82 14.81
CA LEU A 18 -1.55 -0.62 14.80
C LEU A 18 -0.70 -1.45 13.82
N LEU A 19 -0.11 -0.85 12.78
CA LEU A 19 0.56 -1.61 11.72
C LEU A 19 1.84 -2.32 12.18
N GLY A 20 2.68 -1.67 12.99
CA GLY A 20 3.92 -2.25 13.49
C GLY A 20 3.69 -3.52 14.31
N PRO A 21 2.84 -3.47 15.35
CA PRO A 21 2.44 -4.65 16.12
C PRO A 21 1.81 -5.76 15.27
N VAL A 22 0.93 -5.41 14.32
CA VAL A 22 0.31 -6.39 13.41
C VAL A 22 1.36 -7.10 12.56
N LEU A 23 2.30 -6.37 11.95
CA LEU A 23 3.34 -6.97 11.12
C LEU A 23 4.31 -7.82 11.94
N ALA A 24 4.63 -7.40 13.17
CA ALA A 24 5.47 -8.19 14.09
C ALA A 24 4.79 -9.52 14.46
N GLU A 25 3.49 -9.50 14.78
CA GLU A 25 2.71 -10.70 15.08
C GLU A 25 2.65 -11.65 13.89
N LEU A 26 2.39 -11.13 12.67
CA LEU A 26 2.42 -11.94 11.45
C LEU A 26 3.83 -12.54 11.22
N GLY A 27 4.89 -11.77 11.48
CA GLY A 27 6.26 -12.26 11.40
C GLY A 27 6.57 -13.38 12.38
N GLN A 28 6.08 -13.31 13.62
CA GLN A 28 6.23 -14.38 14.63
C GLN A 28 5.58 -15.70 14.20
N ARG A 29 4.55 -15.63 13.34
CA ARG A 29 3.88 -16.79 12.73
C ARG A 29 4.60 -17.33 11.49
N GLY A 30 5.72 -16.73 11.10
CA GLY A 30 6.44 -17.08 9.88
C GLY A 30 5.80 -16.55 8.60
N ILE A 31 4.88 -15.59 8.68
CA ILE A 31 4.29 -14.93 7.51
C ILE A 31 5.27 -13.86 7.03
N LEU A 32 5.96 -14.16 5.93
CA LEU A 32 7.02 -13.30 5.38
C LEU A 32 6.53 -12.30 4.33
N GLN A 33 5.32 -12.50 3.79
CA GLN A 33 4.75 -11.68 2.74
C GLN A 33 3.26 -11.47 3.00
N VAL A 34 2.81 -10.23 2.89
CA VAL A 34 1.41 -9.85 3.02
C VAL A 34 0.95 -9.08 1.78
N MET A 35 -0.27 -9.37 1.33
CA MET A 35 -0.94 -8.58 0.31
C MET A 35 -2.00 -7.73 0.98
N VAL A 36 -1.82 -6.41 0.92
CA VAL A 36 -2.74 -5.44 1.52
C VAL A 36 -3.68 -4.94 0.42
N GLU A 37 -4.95 -5.30 0.51
CA GLU A 37 -5.97 -4.94 -0.50
C GLU A 37 -6.99 -3.92 0.00
N GLY A 38 -7.17 -3.83 1.32
CA GLY A 38 -8.33 -3.19 1.92
C GLY A 38 -8.09 -1.78 2.45
N GLY A 39 -8.92 -0.83 2.02
CA GLY A 39 -9.12 0.47 2.66
C GLY A 39 -8.12 1.55 2.26
N ALA A 40 -8.62 2.67 1.72
CA ALA A 40 -7.79 3.81 1.34
C ALA A 40 -6.97 4.38 2.52
N GLY A 41 -7.48 4.29 3.75
CA GLY A 41 -6.77 4.68 4.97
C GLY A 41 -5.63 3.74 5.35
N ILE A 42 -5.83 2.42 5.24
CA ILE A 42 -4.78 1.42 5.51
C ILE A 42 -3.66 1.57 4.48
N HIS A 43 -3.99 1.66 3.19
CA HIS A 43 -3.00 1.93 2.15
C HIS A 43 -2.21 3.22 2.42
N ALA A 44 -2.89 4.30 2.83
CA ALA A 44 -2.21 5.54 3.21
C ALA A 44 -1.26 5.34 4.41
N ALA A 45 -1.66 4.58 5.43
CA ALA A 45 -0.83 4.31 6.61
C ALA A 45 0.42 3.49 6.25
N PHE A 46 0.28 2.43 5.44
CA PHE A 46 1.42 1.65 4.94
C PHE A 46 2.41 2.52 4.13
N LEU A 47 1.90 3.37 3.25
CA LEU A 47 2.73 4.28 2.45
C LEU A 47 3.44 5.33 3.33
N LYS A 48 2.74 5.95 4.29
CA LYS A 48 3.31 6.95 5.22
C LYS A 48 4.41 6.36 6.10
N GLN A 49 4.25 5.11 6.55
CA GLN A 49 5.23 4.43 7.39
C GLN A 49 6.37 3.78 6.58
N GLY A 50 6.35 3.87 5.24
CA GLY A 50 7.39 3.29 4.39
C GLY A 50 7.45 1.76 4.42
N LEU A 51 6.33 1.12 4.74
CA LEU A 51 6.16 -0.34 4.92
C LEU A 51 5.75 -1.07 3.63
N VAL A 52 5.83 -0.40 2.48
CA VAL A 52 5.46 -0.96 1.18
C VAL A 52 6.73 -1.26 0.39
N ASP A 53 6.89 -2.51 -0.03
CA ASP A 53 7.97 -2.93 -0.92
C ASP A 53 7.54 -2.92 -2.39
N ARG A 54 6.27 -3.26 -2.64
CA ARG A 54 5.68 -3.38 -3.98
C ARG A 54 4.25 -2.84 -4.00
N MET A 55 3.89 -2.18 -5.09
CA MET A 55 2.52 -1.76 -5.36
C MET A 55 1.99 -2.45 -6.63
N ARG A 56 0.74 -2.93 -6.56
CA ARG A 56 -0.03 -3.39 -7.71
C ARG A 56 -1.27 -2.52 -7.86
N LEU A 57 -1.29 -1.70 -8.91
CA LEU A 57 -2.36 -0.75 -9.16
C LEU A 57 -3.21 -1.24 -10.31
N TYR A 58 -4.50 -1.41 -10.05
CA TYR A 58 -5.50 -1.71 -11.07
C TYR A 58 -6.25 -0.44 -11.43
N TYR A 59 -6.15 -0.04 -12.69
CA TYR A 59 -6.83 1.12 -13.22
C TYR A 59 -7.95 0.66 -14.15
N GLY A 60 -9.19 0.90 -13.74
CA GLY A 60 -10.38 0.50 -14.48
C GLY A 60 -10.80 1.52 -15.54
N ALA A 61 -11.40 1.07 -16.63
CA ALA A 61 -11.95 1.95 -17.68
C ALA A 61 -13.31 2.57 -17.31
N THR A 62 -13.46 3.04 -16.06
CA THR A 62 -14.69 3.66 -15.55
C THR A 62 -14.40 4.99 -14.86
N VAL A 63 -15.16 6.02 -15.21
CA VAL A 63 -15.07 7.35 -14.58
C VAL A 63 -16.13 7.44 -13.48
N LEU A 64 -15.70 7.61 -12.23
CA LEU A 64 -16.59 7.59 -11.06
C LEU A 64 -17.13 8.98 -10.66
N GLY A 65 -16.44 10.06 -11.04
CA GLY A 65 -16.87 11.42 -10.74
C GLY A 65 -16.72 11.83 -9.26
N GLU A 66 -17.41 12.91 -8.89
CA GLU A 66 -17.41 13.48 -7.54
C GLU A 66 -18.00 12.51 -6.50
N GLY A 67 -17.49 12.58 -5.26
CA GLY A 67 -17.92 11.69 -4.18
C GLY A 67 -17.28 10.30 -4.20
N SER A 68 -16.47 9.98 -5.23
CA SER A 68 -15.67 8.76 -5.25
C SER A 68 -14.57 8.76 -4.17
N LEU A 69 -14.28 7.56 -3.65
CA LEU A 69 -13.19 7.38 -2.69
C LEU A 69 -11.84 7.61 -3.39
N LYS A 70 -11.02 8.47 -2.80
CA LYS A 70 -9.66 8.72 -3.26
C LYS A 70 -8.73 7.60 -2.78
N TRP A 71 -7.79 7.21 -3.63
CA TRP A 71 -6.71 6.30 -3.26
C TRP A 71 -5.35 6.95 -3.52
N PRO A 72 -4.45 6.98 -2.52
CA PRO A 72 -4.70 6.70 -1.10
C PRO A 72 -5.61 7.76 -0.43
N ALA A 73 -6.14 7.48 0.76
CA ALA A 73 -6.93 8.45 1.53
C ALA A 73 -6.04 9.61 2.02
N GLU A 74 -6.63 10.81 2.13
CA GLU A 74 -6.02 12.05 2.69
C GLU A 74 -4.52 12.22 2.39
N CYS A 75 -4.24 12.85 1.25
CA CYS A 75 -2.92 12.89 0.63
C CYS A 75 -2.04 14.01 1.20
N SER A 76 -1.19 13.65 2.17
CA SER A 76 0.09 14.29 2.43
C SER A 76 1.13 13.19 2.63
N LEU A 77 1.51 12.54 1.52
CA LEU A 77 2.57 11.52 1.51
C LEU A 77 3.97 12.14 1.44
N ALA A 78 4.07 13.35 0.89
CA ALA A 78 5.27 14.16 0.83
C ALA A 78 4.87 15.63 0.75
N ALA A 79 5.63 16.53 1.36
CA ALA A 79 5.36 17.97 1.29
C ALA A 79 5.92 18.62 0.02
N SER A 80 6.82 17.93 -0.68
CA SER A 80 7.40 18.36 -1.96
C SER A 80 7.80 17.18 -2.84
N ILE A 81 8.06 17.45 -4.12
CA ILE A 81 8.56 16.42 -5.05
C ILE A 81 9.94 15.88 -4.63
N GLN A 82 10.76 16.68 -3.94
CA GLN A 82 12.07 16.25 -3.42
C GLN A 82 11.93 15.26 -2.27
N GLN A 83 10.83 15.32 -1.53
CA GLN A 83 10.52 14.39 -0.43
C GLN A 83 9.70 13.18 -0.89
N ALA A 84 9.25 13.16 -2.16
CA ALA A 84 8.45 12.08 -2.69
C ALA A 84 9.30 10.83 -2.92
N VAL A 85 8.75 9.67 -2.54
CA VAL A 85 9.39 8.38 -2.81
C VAL A 85 9.24 8.04 -4.29
N PHE A 86 10.36 7.76 -4.95
CA PHE A 86 10.37 7.31 -6.33
C PHE A 86 10.12 5.79 -6.41
N TRP A 87 9.30 5.39 -7.38
CA TRP A 87 8.92 4.01 -7.61
C TRP A 87 9.33 3.58 -9.02
N ARG A 88 9.94 2.41 -9.13
CA ARG A 88 10.35 1.84 -10.41
C ARG A 88 9.18 1.06 -10.99
N LEU A 89 8.74 1.43 -12.19
CA LEU A 89 7.75 0.66 -12.94
C LEU A 89 8.39 -0.67 -13.37
N ALA A 90 7.90 -1.77 -12.83
CA ALA A 90 8.39 -3.11 -13.11
C ALA A 90 7.63 -3.78 -14.25
N CYS A 91 6.31 -3.57 -14.32
CA CYS A 91 5.46 -4.20 -15.33
C CYS A 91 4.20 -3.38 -15.60
N VAL A 92 3.72 -3.41 -16.84
CA VAL A 92 2.37 -2.96 -17.23
C VAL A 92 1.71 -4.10 -18.00
N ARG A 93 0.50 -4.48 -17.60
CA ARG A 93 -0.31 -5.49 -18.30
C ARG A 93 -1.70 -4.95 -18.56
N GLN A 94 -2.18 -5.10 -19.80
CA GLN A 94 -3.58 -4.88 -20.13
C GLN A 94 -4.40 -6.09 -19.67
N LEU A 95 -5.53 -5.83 -19.02
CA LEU A 95 -6.49 -6.82 -18.53
C LEU A 95 -7.87 -6.48 -19.12
N GLY A 96 -8.14 -6.94 -20.34
CA GLY A 96 -9.34 -6.52 -21.07
C GLY A 96 -9.30 -5.00 -21.33
N ASN A 97 -10.24 -4.25 -20.75
CA ASN A 97 -10.28 -2.78 -20.85
C ASN A 97 -9.51 -2.09 -19.72
N ASP A 98 -8.99 -2.85 -18.74
CA ASP A 98 -8.30 -2.31 -17.57
C ASP A 98 -6.77 -2.47 -17.69
N VAL A 99 -6.04 -1.84 -16.78
CA VAL A 99 -4.57 -1.94 -16.72
C VAL A 99 -4.11 -2.31 -15.33
N CYS A 100 -3.19 -3.26 -15.23
CA CYS A 100 -2.41 -3.56 -14.03
C CYS A 100 -1.00 -2.99 -14.17
N MET A 101 -0.61 -2.12 -13.24
CA MET A 101 0.74 -1.56 -13.14
C MET A 101 1.41 -2.09 -11.87
N GLU A 102 2.60 -2.67 -12.00
CA GLU A 102 3.40 -3.12 -10.87
C GLU A 102 4.59 -2.18 -10.66
N TYR A 103 4.76 -1.70 -9.44
CA TYR A 103 5.86 -0.85 -9.02
C TYR A 103 6.65 -1.51 -7.91
N GLU A 104 7.97 -1.34 -7.95
CA GLU A 104 8.88 -1.75 -6.89
C GLU A 104 9.62 -0.54 -6.32
N ARG A 105 9.93 -0.59 -5.04
CA ARG A 105 10.77 0.43 -4.40
C ARG A 105 12.15 0.41 -5.05
N ASP A 106 12.70 1.59 -5.35
CA ASP A 106 14.10 1.66 -5.81
C ASP A 106 15.03 1.30 -4.63
N PRO A 107 15.78 0.18 -4.70
CA PRO A 107 16.59 -0.29 -3.58
C PRO A 107 17.75 0.65 -3.24
N ALA A 108 18.12 1.57 -4.14
CA ALA A 108 19.22 2.51 -3.89
C ALA A 108 18.76 3.91 -3.47
N GLY A 109 17.45 4.12 -3.30
CA GLY A 109 16.90 5.40 -2.81
C GLY A 109 17.23 6.61 -3.70
N HIS A 110 17.60 6.38 -4.96
CA HIS A 110 18.02 7.44 -5.86
C HIS A 110 16.85 8.40 -6.12
N SER A 111 17.18 9.68 -6.14
CA SER A 111 16.33 10.70 -6.75
C SER A 111 16.09 10.33 -8.21
N ARG A 112 14.90 10.71 -8.71
CA ARG A 112 14.44 10.62 -10.11
C ARG A 112 15.63 10.54 -11.10
N PRO A 113 15.72 9.51 -11.97
CA PRO A 113 16.72 9.50 -13.03
C PRO A 113 16.68 10.83 -13.77
N SER A 114 17.84 11.46 -13.98
CA SER A 114 17.93 12.76 -14.64
C SER A 114 17.42 12.65 -16.07
N ALA A 115 16.14 13.00 -16.26
CA ALA A 115 15.42 13.23 -17.52
C ALA A 115 15.45 12.10 -18.57
N LEU A 116 14.25 11.79 -19.08
CA LEU A 116 14.05 11.49 -20.50
C LEU A 116 14.10 12.80 -21.28
#